data_AF-A0AAE8LDM4-F1
#
_entry.id   AF-A0AAE8LDM4-F1
#
_cell.length_a   1.000
_cell.length_b   1.000
_cell.length_c   1.000
_cell.angle_alpha   90.00
_cell.angle_beta   90.00
_cell.angle_gamma   90.00
#
_symmetry.space_group_name_H-M   'P 1'
#
loop_
_entity.id
_entity.type
_entity.pdbx_description
1 polymer ?
#
loop_
_entity_poly.entity_id
_entity_poly.type
_entity_poly.pdbx_seq_one_letter_code
_entity_poly.pdbx_strand_id
1 'polypeptide(L)'
;MTEVTYTFRLERELREAFVEMAEAQDMTAAQILRRMIRDAVDEHREALAHENWTRDEIGSAMNGADDADTSRLPPDAVENEWDRLKRKIRHHDDK
;
A
#
# COMPACT_ATOMS: atom_id res chain seq x y z
N MET A 1 12.23 -23.80 -8.67
CA MET A 1 10.89 -23.82 -8.05
C MET A 1 10.95 -24.75 -6.86
N THR A 2 10.89 -24.22 -5.65
CA THR A 2 10.77 -25.02 -4.42
C THR A 2 9.30 -25.00 -4.02
N GLU A 3 8.57 -26.04 -4.38
CA GLU A 3 7.20 -26.24 -3.88
C GLU A 3 7.26 -26.68 -2.42
N VAL A 4 6.44 -26.04 -1.58
CA VAL A 4 6.32 -26.35 -0.16
C VAL A 4 4.86 -26.71 0.12
N THR A 5 4.65 -27.79 0.86
CA THR A 5 3.32 -28.26 1.23
C THR A 5 2.98 -27.79 2.64
N TYR A 6 1.81 -27.16 2.78
CA TYR A 6 1.21 -26.81 4.07
C TYR A 6 0.01 -27.72 4.33
N THR A 7 -0.06 -28.29 5.53
CA THR A 7 -1.19 -29.11 5.99
C THR A 7 -1.97 -28.34 7.06
N PHE A 8 -3.26 -28.14 6.82
CA PHE A 8 -4.17 -27.49 7.77
C PHE A 8 -5.13 -28.50 8.39
N ARG A 9 -5.48 -28.27 9.66
CA ARG A 9 -6.58 -28.96 10.32
C ARG A 9 -7.77 -28.01 10.36
N LEU A 10 -8.89 -28.46 9.84
CA LEU A 10 -10.15 -27.71 9.79
C LEU A 10 -11.24 -28.55 10.42
N GLU A 11 -12.25 -27.89 10.97
CA GLU A 11 -13.52 -28.53 11.29
C GLU A 11 -14.16 -29.08 10.01
N ARG A 12 -14.91 -30.17 10.13
CA ARG A 12 -15.45 -30.88 8.97
C ARG A 12 -16.41 -30.00 8.19
N GLU A 13 -17.30 -29.35 8.93
CA GLU A 13 -18.35 -28.48 8.43
C GLU A 13 -17.75 -27.30 7.66
N LEU A 14 -16.65 -26.73 8.18
CA LEU A 14 -15.91 -25.66 7.52
C LEU A 14 -15.24 -26.15 6.23
N ARG A 15 -14.64 -27.34 6.25
CA ARG A 15 -14.01 -27.93 5.06
C ARG A 15 -15.05 -28.18 3.95
N GLU A 16 -16.23 -28.66 4.30
CA GLU A 16 -17.32 -28.91 3.35
C GLU A 16 -17.83 -27.61 2.73
N ALA A 17 -18.15 -26.61 3.55
CA ALA A 17 -18.57 -25.29 3.07
C ALA A 17 -17.50 -24.61 2.19
N PHE A 18 -16.22 -24.77 2.53
CA PHE A 18 -15.12 -24.21 1.75
C PHE A 18 -14.98 -24.86 0.36
N VAL A 19 -15.21 -26.17 0.27
CA VAL A 19 -15.20 -26.89 -1.01
C VAL A 19 -16.39 -26.46 -1.87
N GLU A 20 -17.59 -26.38 -1.29
CA GLU A 20 -18.80 -25.93 -2.01
C GLU A 20 -18.64 -24.51 -2.58
N MET A 21 -18.11 -23.58 -1.77
CA MET A 21 -17.79 -22.22 -2.22
C MET A 21 -16.76 -22.21 -3.36
N ALA A 22 -15.75 -23.09 -3.31
CA ALA A 22 -14.73 -23.16 -4.33
C ALA A 22 -15.29 -23.70 -5.66
N GLU A 23 -16.12 -24.74 -5.58
CA GLU A 23 -16.84 -25.31 -6.72
C GLU A 23 -17.77 -24.29 -7.39
N ALA A 24 -18.47 -23.48 -6.60
CA ALA A 24 -19.31 -22.39 -7.12
C ALA A 24 -18.52 -21.30 -7.89
N GLN A 25 -17.19 -21.25 -7.71
CA GLN A 25 -16.28 -20.34 -8.40
C GLN A 25 -15.44 -21.04 -9.48
N ASP A 26 -15.73 -22.30 -9.81
CA ASP A 26 -14.94 -23.15 -10.72
C ASP A 26 -13.45 -23.24 -10.30
N MET A 27 -13.18 -23.20 -8.99
CA MET A 27 -11.85 -23.24 -8.42
C MET A 27 -11.71 -24.38 -7.41
N THR A 28 -10.48 -24.84 -7.20
CA THR A 28 -10.16 -25.73 -6.08
C THR A 28 -9.93 -24.94 -4.80
N ALA A 29 -10.26 -25.54 -3.66
CA ALA A 29 -9.94 -25.01 -2.33
C ALA A 29 -8.46 -24.55 -2.20
N ALA A 30 -7.53 -25.31 -2.80
CA ALA A 30 -6.11 -24.96 -2.79
C ALA A 30 -5.78 -23.72 -3.63
N GLN A 31 -6.49 -23.49 -4.75
CA GLN A 31 -6.31 -22.27 -5.55
C GLN A 31 -6.80 -21.03 -4.80
N ILE A 32 -7.95 -21.12 -4.12
CA ILE A 32 -8.47 -20.03 -3.29
C ILE A 32 -7.48 -19.72 -2.15
N LEU A 33 -7.00 -20.74 -1.43
CA LEU A 33 -6.01 -20.55 -0.37
C LEU A 33 -4.73 -19.89 -0.88
N ARG A 34 -4.19 -20.34 -2.01
CA ARG A 34 -2.98 -19.74 -2.59
C ARG A 34 -3.19 -18.28 -2.97
N ARG A 35 -4.37 -17.93 -3.49
CA ARG A 35 -4.74 -16.54 -3.79
C ARG A 35 -4.81 -15.71 -2.51
N MET A 36 -5.58 -16.16 -1.52
CA MET A 36 -5.71 -15.46 -0.24
C MET A 36 -4.36 -15.25 0.46
N ILE A 37 -3.48 -16.25 0.43
CA ILE A 37 -2.12 -16.14 1.01
C ILE A 37 -1.31 -15.07 0.26
N ARG A 38 -1.39 -15.03 -1.07
CA ARG A 38 -0.68 -14.04 -1.87
C ARG A 38 -1.19 -12.64 -1.57
N ASP A 39 -2.50 -12.45 -1.63
CA ASP A 39 -3.15 -11.17 -1.40
C ASP A 39 -2.80 -10.64 0.01
N ALA A 40 -2.88 -11.49 1.05
CA ALA A 40 -2.51 -11.12 2.42
C ALA A 40 -1.02 -10.77 2.59
N VAL A 41 -0.11 -11.47 1.90
CA VAL A 41 1.34 -11.17 1.96
C VAL A 41 1.64 -9.86 1.24
N ASP A 42 1.01 -9.61 0.11
CA ASP A 42 1.22 -8.39 -0.67
C ASP A 42 0.66 -7.18 0.08
N GLU A 43 -0.56 -7.26 0.64
CA GLU A 43 -1.14 -6.23 1.52
C GLU A 43 -0.23 -5.94 2.74
N HIS A 44 0.30 -6.99 3.39
CA HIS A 44 1.19 -6.81 4.53
C HIS A 44 2.50 -6.13 4.14
N ARG A 45 3.07 -6.48 2.98
CA ARG A 45 4.30 -5.85 2.46
C ARG A 45 4.07 -4.40 2.10
N GLU A 46 2.96 -4.08 1.48
CA GLU A 46 2.59 -2.69 1.15
C GLU A 46 2.43 -1.86 2.43
N ALA A 47 1.75 -2.41 3.44
CA ALA A 47 1.60 -1.74 4.74
C ALA A 47 2.95 -1.48 5.41
N LEU A 48 3.84 -2.48 5.43
CA LEU A 48 5.19 -2.31 5.97
C LEU A 48 6.05 -1.34 5.14
N ALA A 49 5.94 -1.37 3.82
CA ALA A 49 6.65 -0.45 2.94
C ALA A 49 6.18 0.99 3.18
N HIS A 50 4.87 1.20 3.32
CA HIS A 50 4.29 2.49 3.65
C HIS A 50 4.74 2.97 5.03
N GLU A 51 4.74 2.10 6.05
CA GLU A 51 5.20 2.44 7.39
C GLU A 51 6.68 2.82 7.42
N ASN A 52 7.53 2.02 6.76
CA ASN A 52 8.97 2.30 6.66
C ASN A 52 9.23 3.62 5.93
N TRP A 53 8.60 3.82 4.76
CA TRP A 53 8.71 5.07 4.02
C TRP A 53 8.27 6.27 4.86
N THR A 54 7.12 6.16 5.55
CA THR A 54 6.61 7.23 6.42
C THR A 54 7.60 7.58 7.52
N ARG A 55 8.19 6.55 8.15
CA ARG A 55 9.17 6.74 9.22
C ARG A 55 10.45 7.41 8.71
N ASP A 56 10.92 7.03 7.54
CA ASP A 56 12.11 7.62 6.91
C ASP A 56 11.86 9.08 6.49
N GLU A 57 10.68 9.37 5.93
CA GLU A 57 10.28 10.72 5.53
C GLU A 57 10.14 11.64 6.74
N ILE A 58 9.48 11.18 7.82
CA ILE A 58 9.39 11.92 9.08
C ILE A 58 10.77 12.14 9.68
N GLY A 59 11.63 11.12 9.71
CA GLY A 59 12.99 11.24 10.22
C GLY A 59 13.81 12.27 9.44
N SER A 60 13.70 12.25 8.11
CA SER A 60 14.35 13.23 7.22
C SER A 60 13.83 14.65 7.45
N ALA A 61 12.51 14.81 7.59
CA ALA A 61 11.87 16.09 7.86
C ALA A 61 12.28 16.66 9.23
N MET A 62 12.32 15.83 10.28
CA MET A 62 12.77 16.25 11.62
C MET A 62 14.24 16.67 11.61
N ASN A 63 15.12 15.87 10.98
CA ASN A 63 16.54 16.22 10.85
C ASN A 63 16.73 17.55 10.10
N GLY A 64 15.99 17.77 9.01
CA GLY A 64 16.03 19.04 8.27
C GLY A 64 15.45 20.21 9.07
N ALA A 65 14.43 19.98 9.89
CA ALA A 65 13.85 21.02 10.75
C ALA A 65 14.81 21.44 11.88
N ASP A 66 15.60 20.50 12.40
CA ASP A 66 16.62 20.75 13.43
C ASP A 66 17.91 21.35 12.84
N ASP A 67 18.14 21.25 11.53
CA ASP A 67 19.25 21.90 10.84
C ASP A 67 19.04 23.42 10.77
N ALA A 68 20.02 24.16 11.26
CA ALA A 68 20.03 25.61 11.29
C ALA A 68 20.23 26.24 9.91
N ASP A 69 20.83 25.51 8.95
CA ASP A 69 21.07 25.97 7.58
C ASP A 69 19.88 25.69 6.64
N THR A 70 18.86 24.97 7.12
CA THR A 70 17.63 24.74 6.36
C THR A 70 16.88 26.05 6.13
N SER A 71 16.78 26.44 4.86
CA SER A 71 16.00 27.59 4.43
C SER A 71 14.51 27.36 4.69
N ARG A 72 13.93 28.15 5.60
CA ARG A 72 12.50 28.11 5.93
C ARG A 72 11.75 29.12 5.07
N LEU A 73 10.73 28.66 4.34
CA LEU A 73 9.86 29.52 3.58
C LEU A 73 8.74 30.07 4.47
N PRO A 74 8.41 31.36 4.37
CA PRO A 74 7.24 31.89 5.06
C PRO A 74 5.96 31.38 4.38
N PRO A 75 4.84 31.22 5.12
CA PRO A 75 3.63 30.59 4.59
C PRO A 75 3.07 31.24 3.32
N ASP A 76 3.14 32.56 3.24
CA ASP A 76 2.69 33.35 2.10
C ASP A 76 3.51 33.09 0.83
N ALA A 77 4.82 32.84 0.96
CA ALA A 77 5.66 32.47 -0.18
C ALA A 77 5.23 31.12 -0.77
N VAL A 78 4.89 30.15 0.09
CA VAL A 78 4.41 28.83 -0.31
C VAL A 78 3.06 28.94 -1.03
N GLU A 79 2.09 29.64 -0.44
CA GLU A 79 0.76 29.84 -1.05
C GLU A 79 0.84 30.49 -2.44
N ASN A 80 1.64 31.55 -2.56
CA ASN A 80 1.83 32.26 -3.82
C ASN A 80 2.44 31.38 -4.92
N GLU A 81 3.38 30.50 -4.57
CA GLU A 81 3.99 29.56 -5.51
C GLU A 81 2.99 28.50 -5.98
N TRP A 82 2.23 27.91 -5.06
CA TRP A 82 1.19 26.94 -5.38
C TRP A 82 0.10 27.52 -6.28
N ASP A 83 -0.33 28.76 -6.02
CA ASP A 83 -1.31 29.44 -6.85
C ASP A 83 -0.79 29.73 -8.26
N ARG A 84 0.50 30.06 -8.37
CA ARG A 84 1.16 30.21 -9.69
C ARG A 84 1.19 28.88 -10.44
N LEU A 85 1.49 27.77 -9.77
CA LEU A 85 1.51 26.44 -10.37
C LEU A 85 0.11 26.02 -10.85
N LYS A 86 -0.92 26.19 -10.02
CA LYS A 86 -2.32 25.89 -10.38
C LYS A 86 -2.77 26.66 -11.62
N ARG A 87 -2.41 27.96 -11.72
CA ARG A 87 -2.72 28.78 -12.91
C ARG A 87 -2.04 28.25 -14.17
N LYS A 88 -0.80 27.76 -14.08
CA LYS A 88 -0.07 27.19 -15.23
C LYS A 88 -0.73 25.90 -15.74
N ILE A 89 -1.14 25.01 -14.83
CA ILE A 89 -1.79 23.76 -15.20
C ILE A 89 -3.13 24.04 -15.88
N ARG A 90 -3.96 24.93 -15.29
CA ARG A 90 -5.24 25.32 -15.89
C ARG A 90 -5.10 25.92 -17.29
N HIS A 91 -4.10 26.78 -17.50
CA HIS A 91 -3.84 27.35 -18.83
C HIS A 91 -3.26 26.35 -19.85
N HIS A 92 -2.72 25.22 -19.40
CA HIS A 92 -2.26 24.15 -20.29
C HIS A 92 -3.42 23.32 -20.83
N ASP A 93 -4.45 23.09 -20.02
CA ASP A 93 -5.64 22.31 -20.39
C ASP A 93 -6.63 23.09 -21.30
N ASP A 94 -6.56 24.43 -21.32
CA ASP A 94 -7.41 25.32 -22.14
C ASP A 94 -6.89 25.55 -23.58
N LYS A 95 -5.81 24.86 -24.00
CA LYS A 95 -5.20 24.97 -25.34
C LYS A 95 -5.30 23.68 -26.14
#